data_AF-A0A960YRY9-F1
#
_entry.id   AF-A0A960YRY9-F1
#
_cell.length_a   1.000
_cell.length_b   1.000
_cell.length_c   1.000
_cell.angle_alpha   90.00
_cell.angle_beta   90.00
_cell.angle_gamma   90.00
#
_symmetry.space_group_name_H-M   'P 1'
#
loop_
_entity.id
_entity.type
_entity.pdbx_description
1 polymer ?
#
loop_
_entity_poly.entity_id
_entity_poly.type
_entity_poly.pdbx_seq_one_letter_code
_entity_poly.pdbx_strand_id
1 'polypeptide(L)'
;MGFLTNRLGWVPNLFTLGNLWLGFFSILLSLQNIGNPDLLRVAGGLIILAVLCDGLDGFAARLLNAQSEVGAQLDSLADLTTFGIAPAALMYSLSMSDLLIPV
;
A
#
# COMPACT_ATOMS: atom_id res chain seq x y z
N MET A 1 -16.67 25.12 -18.00
CA MET A 1 -15.61 24.63 -17.11
C MET A 1 -15.92 23.22 -16.55
N GLY A 2 -16.45 22.30 -17.36
CA GLY A 2 -16.84 20.94 -16.92
C GLY A 2 -16.30 19.79 -17.79
N PHE A 3 -15.49 20.11 -18.80
CA PHE A 3 -14.97 19.12 -19.76
C PHE A 3 -13.59 18.56 -19.34
N LEU A 4 -12.82 19.31 -18.54
CA LEU A 4 -11.49 18.89 -18.08
C LEU A 4 -11.54 17.99 -16.83
N THR A 5 -12.52 18.20 -15.94
CA THR A 5 -12.68 17.43 -14.70
C THR A 5 -12.91 15.94 -14.95
N ASN A 6 -13.56 15.58 -16.06
CA ASN A 6 -13.85 14.18 -16.42
C ASN A 6 -12.66 13.44 -17.09
N ARG A 7 -11.61 14.13 -17.57
CA ARG A 7 -10.46 13.47 -18.21
C ARG A 7 -9.32 13.14 -17.25
N LEU A 8 -9.19 13.84 -16.11
CA LEU A 8 -8.07 13.66 -15.16
C LEU A 8 -8.47 12.97 -13.85
N GLY A 9 -9.73 12.61 -13.64
CA GLY A 9 -10.19 11.93 -12.41
C GLY A 9 -9.66 10.50 -12.21
N TRP A 10 -8.91 9.97 -13.16
CA TRP A 10 -8.24 8.66 -13.08
C TRP A 10 -6.85 8.75 -12.47
N VAL A 11 -6.26 9.94 -12.44
CA VAL A 11 -4.91 10.17 -11.89
C VAL A 11 -4.87 9.78 -10.41
N PRO A 12 -5.86 10.14 -9.58
CA PRO A 12 -5.84 9.72 -8.20
C PRO A 12 -5.92 8.20 -8.06
N ASN A 13 -6.92 7.58 -8.69
CA ASN A 13 -7.11 6.14 -8.66
C ASN A 13 -5.86 5.31 -9.06
N LEU A 14 -4.97 5.85 -9.92
CA LEU A 14 -3.70 5.21 -10.26
C LEU A 14 -2.69 5.19 -9.11
N PHE A 15 -2.62 6.27 -8.32
CA PHE A 15 -1.79 6.30 -7.12
C PHE A 15 -2.37 5.38 -6.04
N THR A 16 -3.70 5.28 -5.93
CA THR A 16 -4.37 4.39 -4.96
C THR A 16 -4.08 2.93 -5.31
N LEU A 17 -4.16 2.62 -6.61
CA LEU A 17 -3.72 1.32 -7.12
C LEU A 17 -2.24 1.10 -6.83
N GLY A 18 -1.38 2.10 -7.01
CA GLY A 18 0.03 2.04 -6.64
C GLY A 18 0.24 1.68 -5.15
N ASN A 19 -0.48 2.34 -4.25
CA ASN A 19 -0.49 2.02 -2.81
C ASN A 19 -0.90 0.55 -2.59
N LEU A 20 -2.03 0.13 -3.16
CA LEU A 20 -2.54 -1.25 -3.06
C LEU A 20 -1.52 -2.28 -3.56
N TRP A 21 -0.89 -2.03 -4.71
CA TRP A 21 0.12 -2.91 -5.30
C TRP A 21 1.34 -3.05 -4.40
N LEU A 22 1.84 -1.94 -3.84
CA LEU A 22 2.97 -1.94 -2.91
C LEU A 22 2.65 -2.71 -1.62
N GLY A 23 1.46 -2.48 -1.05
CA GLY A 23 0.97 -3.22 0.11
C GLY A 23 0.86 -4.73 -0.16
N PHE A 24 0.31 -5.10 -1.32
CA PHE A 24 0.20 -6.51 -1.75
C PHE A 24 1.57 -7.18 -1.92
N PHE A 25 2.54 -6.52 -2.56
CA PHE A 25 3.89 -7.07 -2.70
C PHE A 25 4.61 -7.18 -1.36
N SER A 26 4.39 -6.25 -0.44
CA SER A 26 4.92 -6.35 0.93
C SER A 26 4.39 -7.60 1.65
N ILE A 27 3.10 -7.90 1.52
CA ILE A 27 2.50 -9.12 2.09
C ILE A 27 3.15 -10.36 1.49
N LEU A 28 3.27 -10.44 0.15
CA LEU A 28 3.89 -11.58 -0.53
C LEU A 28 5.33 -11.80 -0.09
N LEU A 29 6.13 -10.73 -0.07
CA LEU A 29 7.54 -10.82 0.34
C LEU A 29 7.68 -11.24 1.80
N SER A 30 6.82 -10.72 2.68
CA SER A 30 6.82 -11.10 4.09
C SER A 30 6.55 -12.60 4.26
N LEU A 31 5.47 -13.10 3.66
CA LEU A 31 5.01 -14.48 3.87
C LEU A 31 5.86 -15.53 3.15
N GLN A 32 6.45 -15.20 1.99
CA GLN A 32 7.27 -16.16 1.23
C GLN A 32 8.71 -16.29 1.74
N ASN A 33 9.21 -15.30 2.48
CA ASN A 33 10.62 -15.20 2.84
C ASN A 33 10.85 -15.20 4.35
N ILE A 34 10.04 -15.98 5.08
CA ILE A 34 10.20 -16.20 6.51
C ILE A 34 11.62 -16.74 6.77
N GLY A 35 12.37 -16.06 7.64
CA GLY A 35 13.76 -16.40 7.96
C GLY A 35 14.82 -15.68 7.10
N ASN A 36 14.43 -14.87 6.11
CA ASN A 36 15.35 -14.03 5.36
C ASN A 36 15.22 -12.55 5.80
N PRO A 37 16.15 -12.04 6.63
CA PRO A 37 16.04 -10.70 7.20
C PRO A 37 16.14 -9.58 6.16
N ASP A 38 16.89 -9.78 5.06
CA ASP A 38 17.06 -8.75 4.04
C ASP A 38 15.77 -8.53 3.24
N LEU A 39 15.05 -9.60 2.90
CA LEU A 39 13.78 -9.51 2.19
C LEU A 39 12.65 -8.97 3.09
N LEU A 40 12.67 -9.29 4.39
CA LEU A 40 11.73 -8.72 5.35
C LEU A 40 11.93 -7.20 5.53
N ARG A 41 13.19 -6.72 5.48
CA ARG A 41 13.48 -5.26 5.44
C ARG A 41 12.92 -4.60 4.19
N VAL A 42 13.05 -5.24 3.03
CA VAL A 42 12.45 -4.74 1.78
C VAL A 42 10.93 -4.69 1.88
N ALA A 43 10.29 -5.72 2.44
CA ALA A 43 8.85 -5.74 2.68
C ALA A 43 8.39 -4.58 3.58
N GLY A 44 9.10 -4.30 4.67
CA GLY A 44 8.84 -3.12 5.51
C GLY A 44 9.04 -1.80 4.76
N GLY A 45 10.08 -1.70 3.93
CA GLY A 45 10.31 -0.53 3.08
C GLY A 45 9.19 -0.27 2.07
N LEU A 46 8.61 -1.33 1.51
CA LEU A 46 7.45 -1.23 0.62
C LEU A 46 6.21 -0.69 1.34
N ILE A 47 5.99 -1.04 2.60
CA ILE A 47 4.88 -0.47 3.40
C ILE A 47 5.08 1.04 3.52
N ILE A 48 6.28 1.48 3.92
CA ILE A 48 6.59 2.92 4.04
C ILE A 48 6.37 3.64 2.72
N LEU A 49 6.81 3.05 1.61
CA LEU A 49 6.61 3.63 0.27
C LEU A 49 5.12 3.72 -0.09
N ALA A 50 4.34 2.71 0.27
CA ALA A 50 2.90 2.66 0.05
C ALA A 50 2.17 3.77 0.82
N VAL A 51 2.53 4.00 2.09
CA VAL A 51 2.03 5.13 2.90
C VAL A 51 2.32 6.48 2.24
N LEU A 52 3.51 6.65 1.66
CA LEU A 52 3.87 7.89 0.97
C LEU A 52 3.05 8.09 -0.30
N CYS A 53 2.83 7.03 -1.07
CA CYS A 53 1.97 7.06 -2.26
C CYS A 53 0.52 7.42 -1.91
N ASP A 54 0.00 6.88 -0.81
CA ASP A 54 -1.35 7.17 -0.32
C ASP A 54 -1.56 8.66 0.02
N GLY A 55 -0.60 9.24 0.75
CA GLY A 55 -0.63 10.67 1.08
C GLY A 55 -0.53 11.59 -0.15
N LEU A 56 0.20 11.18 -1.19
CA LEU A 56 0.27 11.91 -2.46
C LEU A 56 -1.05 11.86 -3.22
N ASP A 57 -1.75 10.74 -3.12
CA ASP A 57 -2.99 10.53 -3.82
C ASP A 57 -4.15 11.37 -3.27
N GLY A 58 -4.27 11.38 -1.93
CA GLY A 58 -5.19 12.26 -1.21
C GLY A 58 -4.94 13.75 -1.50
N PHE A 59 -3.68 14.14 -1.75
CA PHE A 59 -3.33 15.50 -2.18
C PHE A 59 -3.76 15.78 -3.63
N ALA A 60 -3.50 14.84 -4.54
CA ALA A 60 -3.89 14.97 -5.96
C ALA A 60 -5.42 15.04 -6.13
N ALA A 61 -6.17 14.21 -5.41
CA ALA A 61 -7.64 14.21 -5.43
C ALA A 61 -8.23 15.56 -4.96
N ARG A 62 -7.65 16.17 -3.91
CA ARG A 62 -8.06 17.49 -3.39
C ARG A 62 -7.75 18.61 -4.38
N LEU A 63 -6.60 18.55 -5.05
CA LEU A 63 -6.18 19.57 -6.02
C LEU A 63 -7.03 19.54 -7.30
N LEU A 64 -7.46 18.34 -7.73
CA LEU A 64 -8.20 18.14 -8.98
C LEU A 64 -9.73 18.20 -8.82
N ASN A 65 -10.25 18.34 -7.59
CA ASN A 65 -11.70 18.28 -7.29
C ASN A 65 -12.39 17.04 -7.93
N ALA A 66 -11.63 15.95 -8.03
CA ALA A 66 -12.04 14.73 -8.70
C ALA A 66 -12.16 13.61 -7.67
N GLN A 67 -13.21 13.70 -6.84
CA GLN A 67 -13.57 12.63 -5.92
C GLN A 67 -14.66 11.77 -6.57
N SER A 68 -14.41 10.46 -6.66
CA SER A 68 -15.37 9.48 -7.17
C SER A 68 -15.69 8.45 -6.10
N GLU A 69 -16.92 7.94 -6.09
CA GLU A 69 -17.36 6.91 -5.12
C GLU A 69 -16.55 5.62 -5.25
N VAL A 70 -16.20 5.23 -6.48
CA VAL A 70 -15.32 4.08 -6.76
C VAL A 70 -13.90 4.33 -6.24
N GLY A 71 -13.38 5.55 -6.42
CA GLY A 71 -12.07 5.94 -5.87
C GLY A 71 -12.03 5.85 -4.36
N ALA A 72 -13.08 6.29 -3.67
CA ALA A 72 -13.18 6.20 -2.21
C ALA A 72 -13.20 4.75 -1.69
N GLN A 73 -13.85 3.83 -2.41
CA GLN A 73 -13.83 2.40 -2.08
C GLN A 73 -12.45 1.78 -2.33
N LEU A 74 -11.78 2.16 -3.43
CA LEU A 74 -10.41 1.73 -3.72
C LEU A 74 -9.42 2.22 -2.67
N ASP A 75 -9.56 3.47 -2.22
CA ASP A 75 -8.78 4.10 -1.14
C ASP A 75 -8.90 3.30 0.14
N SER A 76 -10.14 3.00 0.55
CA SER A 76 -10.40 2.17 1.74
C SER A 76 -9.81 0.76 1.63
N LEU A 77 -9.82 0.15 0.43
CA LEU A 77 -9.20 -1.17 0.20
C LEU A 77 -7.68 -1.11 0.24
N ALA A 78 -7.10 -0.05 -0.33
CA ALA A 78 -5.65 0.19 -0.29
C ALA A 78 -5.19 0.43 1.15
N ASP A 79 -5.91 1.26 1.90
CA ASP A 79 -5.68 1.50 3.33
C ASP A 79 -5.71 0.22 4.16
N LEU A 80 -6.76 -0.59 4.01
CA LEU A 80 -6.87 -1.86 4.71
C LEU A 80 -5.68 -2.78 4.40
N THR A 81 -5.27 -2.83 3.13
CA THR A 81 -4.18 -3.70 2.68
C THR A 81 -2.84 -3.21 3.20
N THR A 82 -2.54 -1.93 3.06
CA THR A 82 -1.24 -1.33 3.38
C THR A 82 -1.05 -1.07 4.87
N PHE A 83 -2.08 -0.59 5.58
CA PHE A 83 -1.98 -0.28 7.01
C PHE A 83 -2.48 -1.40 7.92
N GLY A 84 -3.37 -2.25 7.42
CA GLY A 84 -3.92 -3.38 8.18
C GLY A 84 -3.14 -4.66 7.94
N ILE A 85 -3.21 -5.18 6.70
CA ILE A 85 -2.78 -6.54 6.39
C ILE A 85 -1.26 -6.65 6.25
N ALA A 86 -0.61 -5.73 5.53
CA ALA A 86 0.83 -5.79 5.29
C ALA A 86 1.69 -5.75 6.57
N PRO A 87 1.42 -4.85 7.55
CA PRO A 87 2.17 -4.83 8.80
C PRO A 87 1.92 -6.09 9.65
N ALA A 88 0.68 -6.61 9.64
CA ALA A 88 0.35 -7.85 10.34
C ALA A 88 1.11 -9.05 9.74
N ALA A 89 1.18 -9.15 8.42
CA ALA A 89 1.94 -10.19 7.72
C ALA A 89 3.45 -10.09 7.98
N LEU A 90 4.00 -8.87 8.01
CA LEU A 90 5.41 -8.63 8.32
C LEU A 90 5.74 -9.05 9.76
N MET A 91 4.92 -8.64 10.73
CA MET A 91 5.09 -9.00 12.15
C MET A 91 5.00 -10.51 12.37
N TYR A 92 4.05 -11.17 11.71
CA TYR A 92 3.93 -12.63 11.76
C TYR A 92 5.21 -13.31 11.25
N SER A 93 5.74 -12.83 10.13
CA SER A 93 6.92 -13.39 9.49
C SER A 93 8.18 -13.19 10.34
N LEU A 94 8.31 -12.02 10.99
CA LEU A 94 9.38 -11.73 11.95
C LEU A 94 9.30 -12.63 13.19
N SER A 95 8.12 -12.76 13.79
CA SER A 95 7.95 -13.63 14.96
C SER A 95 8.25 -15.08 14.65
N MET A 96 7.91 -15.55 13.44
CA MET A 96 8.19 -16.92 13.02
C MET A 96 9.69 -17.11 12.70
N SER A 97 10.36 -16.10 12.14
CA SER A 97 11.81 -16.17 11.90
C SER A 97 12.61 -16.25 13.19
N ASP A 98 12.19 -15.51 14.23
CA ASP A 98 12.84 -15.55 15.55
C ASP A 98 12.69 -16.92 16.23
N LEU A 99 11.59 -17.63 15.95
CA LEU A 99 11.35 -18.98 16.47
C LEU A 99 12.16 -20.05 15.72
N LEU A 100 12.30 -19.93 14.40
CA LEU A 100 12.99 -20.90 13.53
C LEU A 100 14.52 -20.72 13.52
N ILE A 101 14.99 -19.51 13.77
CA ILE A 101 16.42 -19.16 13.86
C ILE A 101 16.65 -18.66 15.29
N PRO A 102 16.82 -19.56 16.28
CA PRO A 102 17.22 -19.11 17.61
C PRO A 102 18.62 -18.49 17.49
N VAL A 103 18.69 -17.18 17.72
CA VAL A 103 19.94 -16.42 17.81
C VAL A 103 20.84 -17.01 18.88
#